data_AF-F0Z954-F1
#
_entry.id   AF-F0Z954-F1
#
_cell.length_a   1.000
_cell.length_b   1.000
_cell.length_c   1.000
_cell.angle_alpha   90.00
_cell.angle_beta   90.00
_cell.angle_gamma   90.00
#
_symmetry.space_group_name_H-M   'P 1'
#
loop_
_entity.id
_entity.type
_entity.pdbx_description
1 polymer ?
#
loop_
_entity_poly.entity_id
_entity_poly.type
_entity_poly.pdbx_seq_one_letter_code
_entity_poly.pdbx_strand_id
1 'polypeptide(L)'
;MSSPIKVNLVNIRGTVLKEGNFNLVNGKLPINQICKQFQIKDLVWWMDADIQEKLTIDTNTGVSEMSFANMKNINVTGTYL
;
A
#
# COMPACT_ATOMS: atom_id res chain seq x y z
N MET A 1 -7.18 9.30 17.35
CA MET A 1 -7.11 9.54 15.89
C MET A 1 -6.02 8.64 15.33
N SER A 2 -6.33 7.80 14.35
CA SER A 2 -5.32 6.99 13.65
C SER A 2 -4.39 7.93 12.87
N SER A 3 -3.08 7.74 13.01
CA SER A 3 -2.12 8.55 12.25
C SER A 3 -2.17 8.14 10.78
N PRO A 4 -2.13 9.11 9.84
CA PRO A 4 -2.05 8.78 8.42
C PRO A 4 -0.71 8.11 8.12
N ILE A 5 -0.75 7.13 7.22
CA ILE A 5 0.41 6.44 6.67
C ILE A 5 0.73 7.02 5.29
N LYS A 6 1.98 7.35 5.05
CA LYS A 6 2.47 7.72 3.72
C LYS A 6 2.67 6.46 2.89
N VAL A 7 2.13 6.43 1.68
CA VAL A 7 2.25 5.31 0.75
C VAL A 7 2.87 5.84 -0.54
N ASN A 8 4.00 5.26 -0.96
CA ASN A 8 4.67 5.61 -2.20
C ASN A 8 4.52 4.47 -3.20
N LEU A 9 3.94 4.74 -4.36
CA LEU A 9 4.04 3.84 -5.50
C LEU A 9 5.47 3.94 -6.05
N VAL A 10 6.20 2.83 -6.10
CA VAL A 10 7.57 2.76 -6.61
C VAL A 10 7.68 1.85 -7.82
N ASN A 11 8.64 2.11 -8.70
CA ASN A 11 9.02 1.18 -9.77
C ASN A 11 9.97 0.08 -9.26
N ILE A 12 10.34 -0.86 -10.14
CA ILE A 12 11.29 -1.95 -9.84
C ILE A 12 12.69 -1.48 -9.40
N ARG A 13 13.04 -0.20 -9.60
CA ARG A 13 14.31 0.40 -9.18
C ARG A 13 14.17 1.18 -7.85
N GLY A 14 13.02 1.09 -7.19
CA GLY A 14 12.71 1.84 -5.97
C GLY A 14 12.44 3.34 -6.19
N THR A 15 12.31 3.80 -7.43
CA THR A 15 11.98 5.20 -7.74
C THR A 15 10.50 5.46 -7.47
N VAL A 16 10.20 6.50 -6.67
CA VAL A 16 8.82 6.93 -6.40
C VAL A 16 8.18 7.48 -7.67
N LEU A 17 7.03 6.92 -8.04
CA LEU A 17 6.19 7.32 -9.18
C LEU A 17 5.01 8.18 -8.72
N LYS A 18 4.38 7.82 -7.59
CA LYS A 18 3.26 8.54 -6.98
C LYS A 18 3.37 8.43 -5.46
N GLU A 19 2.83 9.40 -4.74
CA GLU A 19 2.73 9.38 -3.28
C GLU A 19 1.32 9.79 -2.82
N GLY A 20 0.90 9.27 -1.68
CA GLY A 20 -0.39 9.58 -1.08
C GLY A 20 -0.39 9.31 0.42
N ASN A 21 -1.20 10.05 1.16
CA ASN A 21 -1.42 9.82 2.58
C ASN A 21 -2.77 9.13 2.76
N PHE A 22 -2.78 8.01 3.49
CA PHE A 22 -3.97 7.21 3.71
C PHE A 22 -4.21 7.02 5.19
N ASN A 23 -5.47 7.03 5.61
CA ASN A 23 -5.80 6.72 6.99
C ASN A 23 -5.92 5.21 7.16
N LEU A 24 -5.27 4.66 8.19
CA LEU A 24 -5.41 3.27 8.54
C LEU A 24 -6.83 2.99 9.04
N VAL A 25 -7.42 1.89 8.58
CA VAL A 25 -8.73 1.40 9.00
C VAL A 25 -8.49 0.25 9.97
N ASN A 26 -8.76 0.46 11.27
CA ASN A 26 -8.44 -0.51 12.33
C ASN A 26 -6.97 -0.99 12.30
N GLY A 27 -6.05 -0.07 12.00
CA GLY A 27 -4.63 -0.40 11.87
C GLY A 27 -4.29 -1.18 10.60
N LYS A 28 -5.17 -1.25 9.60
CA LYS A 28 -4.96 -1.92 8.31
C LYS A 28 -4.90 -0.91 7.17
N LEU A 29 -4.19 -1.25 6.08
CA LEU A 29 -4.09 -0.41 4.90
C LEU A 29 -5.37 -0.47 4.06
N PRO A 30 -5.91 0.66 3.61
CA PRO A 30 -7.08 0.68 2.73
C PRO A 30 -6.68 0.38 1.26
N ILE A 31 -6.36 -0.88 0.96
CA ILE A 31 -5.81 -1.29 -0.34
C ILE A 31 -6.66 -0.84 -1.52
N ASN A 32 -7.99 -0.99 -1.47
CA ASN A 32 -8.86 -0.57 -2.56
C ASN A 32 -8.78 0.94 -2.84
N GLN A 33 -8.63 1.76 -1.81
CA GLN A 33 -8.49 3.21 -1.98
C GLN A 33 -7.14 3.55 -2.61
N ILE A 34 -6.07 2.88 -2.17
CA ILE A 34 -4.73 3.06 -2.71
C ILE A 34 -4.69 2.65 -4.19
N CYS A 35 -5.20 1.46 -4.51
CA CYS A 35 -5.29 0.95 -5.88
C CYS A 35 -6.05 1.89 -6.80
N LYS A 36 -7.21 2.40 -6.34
CA LYS A 36 -8.02 3.36 -7.10
C LYS A 36 -7.30 4.68 -7.33
N GLN A 37 -6.65 5.24 -6.30
CA GLN A 37 -5.94 6.51 -6.40
C GLN A 37 -4.69 6.39 -7.28
N PHE A 38 -3.97 5.28 -7.19
CA PHE A 38 -2.76 5.04 -7.96
C PHE A 38 -3.02 4.48 -9.37
N GLN A 39 -4.26 4.06 -9.65
CA GLN A 39 -4.67 3.41 -10.90
C GLN A 39 -3.86 2.13 -11.16
N ILE A 40 -3.83 1.26 -10.15
CA ILE A 40 -3.19 -0.06 -10.19
C ILE A 40 -4.19 -1.13 -9.74
N LYS A 41 -4.00 -2.36 -10.20
CA LYS A 41 -4.87 -3.52 -9.84
C LYS A 41 -4.26 -4.46 -8.82
N ASP A 42 -2.93 -4.56 -8.79
CA ASP A 42 -2.19 -5.41 -7.87
C ASP A 42 -1.39 -4.52 -6.94
N LEU A 43 -1.43 -4.75 -5.63
CA LEU A 43 -0.64 -3.98 -4.69
C LEU A 43 0.32 -4.92 -3.95
N VAL A 44 1.59 -4.70 -4.19
CA VAL A 44 2.70 -5.48 -3.65
C VAL A 44 3.46 -4.59 -2.69
N TRP A 45 3.64 -5.04 -1.46
CA TRP A 45 4.47 -4.35 -0.51
C TRP A 45 5.94 -4.49 -0.90
N TRP A 46 6.60 -3.35 -1.01
CA TRP A 46 8.01 -3.24 -1.35
C TRP A 46 8.77 -2.85 -0.09
N MET A 47 9.26 -3.85 0.65
CA MET A 47 10.07 -3.60 1.86
C MET A 47 11.51 -3.28 1.49
N ASP A 48 12.06 -3.99 0.50
CA ASP A 48 13.40 -3.80 -0.03
C ASP A 48 13.48 -4.31 -1.48
N ALA A 49 14.56 -4.02 -2.19
CA ALA A 49 14.71 -4.42 -3.60
C ALA A 49 14.52 -5.94 -3.84
N ASP A 50 14.81 -6.74 -2.82
CA ASP A 50 14.78 -8.20 -2.85
C ASP A 50 13.53 -8.82 -2.20
N ILE A 51 12.71 -8.03 -1.50
CA ILE A 51 11.53 -8.52 -0.77
C ILE A 51 10.28 -7.84 -1.30
N GLN A 52 9.58 -8.56 -2.17
CA GLN A 52 8.27 -8.21 -2.68
C GLN A 52 7.24 -9.18 -2.12
N GLU A 53 6.38 -8.69 -1.25
CA GLU A 53 5.28 -9.49 -0.69
C GLU A 53 3.96 -8.97 -1.23
N LYS A 54 3.17 -9.85 -1.86
CA LYS A 54 1.82 -9.47 -2.29
C LYS A 54 1.00 -9.16 -1.05
N LEU A 55 0.42 -7.97 -0.98
CA LEU A 55 -0.49 -7.65 0.12
C LEU A 55 -1.81 -8.34 -0.13
N THR A 56 -2.12 -9.33 0.70
CA THR A 56 -3.41 -10.00 0.67
C THR A 56 -4.49 -9.02 1.08
N ILE A 57 -5.52 -8.93 0.24
CA ILE A 57 -6.67 -8.05 0.42
C ILE A 57 -7.80 -8.89 1.01
N ASP A 58 -8.36 -8.45 2.12
CA ASP A 58 -9.65 -8.97 2.57
C ASP A 58 -10.73 -8.48 1.59
N THR A 59 -11.26 -9.40 0.79
CA THR A 59 -12.22 -9.10 -0.29
C THR A 59 -13.52 -8.50 0.22
N ASN A 60 -13.87 -8.69 1.50
CA ASN A 60 -15.10 -8.14 2.09
C ASN A 60 -14.92 -6.69 2.52
N THR A 61 -13.72 -6.31 2.97
CA THR A 61 -13.45 -5.00 3.58
C THR A 61 -12.56 -4.10 2.72
N GLY A 62 -11.86 -4.66 1.73
CA GLY A 62 -10.96 -3.93 0.84
C GLY A 62 -9.71 -3.38 1.52
N VAL A 63 -9.38 -3.90 2.72
CA VAL A 63 -8.19 -3.53 3.49
C VAL A 63 -7.18 -4.69 3.50
N SER A 64 -5.94 -4.40 3.91
CA SER A 64 -4.92 -5.43 4.11
C SER A 64 -5.34 -6.43 5.18
N GLU A 65 -5.03 -7.71 4.99
CA GLU A 65 -5.21 -8.71 6.04
C GLU A 65 -4.29 -8.43 7.24
N MET A 66 -3.05 -7.99 6.97
CA MET A 66 -2.06 -7.64 7.99
C MET A 66 -2.26 -6.22 8.56
N SER A 67 -1.68 -5.96 9.74
CA SER A 67 -1.72 -4.66 10.41
C SER A 67 -0.46 -3.82 10.16
N PHE A 68 -0.66 -2.52 9.97
CA PHE A 68 0.34 -1.47 9.72
C PHE A 68 0.33 -0.40 10.82
N ALA A 69 -0.27 -0.67 11.99
CA ALA A 69 -0.57 0.33 13.03
C ALA A 69 0.62 1.18 13.50
N ASN A 70 1.86 0.69 13.35
CA ASN A 70 3.09 1.38 13.76
C ASN A 70 3.94 1.89 12.58
N MET A 71 3.46 1.80 11.34
CA MET A 71 4.20 2.27 10.17
C MET A 71 3.83 3.71 9.81
N LYS A 72 4.84 4.52 9.50
CA LYS A 72 4.67 5.91 9.05
C LYS A 72 4.75 6.04 7.53
N ASN A 73 5.50 5.16 6.89
CA ASN A 73 5.73 5.16 5.45
C ASN A 73 5.84 3.72 4.94
N ILE A 74 5.28 3.45 3.78
CA ILE A 74 5.48 2.21 3.03
C ILE A 74 5.69 2.52 1.55
N ASN A 75 6.48 1.67 0.91
CA ASN A 75 6.59 1.64 -0.54
C ASN A 75 5.77 0.47 -1.06
N VAL A 76 5.06 0.68 -2.15
CA VAL A 76 4.23 -0.32 -2.81
C VAL A 76 4.52 -0.31 -4.30
N THR A 77 4.41 -1.44 -4.96
CA THR A 77 4.42 -1.54 -6.42
C THR A 77 3.12 -2.18 -6.90
N GLY A 78 2.85 -2.08 -8.19
CA GLY A 78 1.62 -2.62 -8.76
C GLY A 78 1.56 -2.61 -10.27
N THR A 79 0.60 -3.35 -10.80
CA THR A 79 0.32 -3.38 -12.24
C THR A 79 -0.63 -2.23 -12.59
N TYR A 80 -0.23 -1.38 -13.54
CA TYR A 80 -1.07 -0.30 -14.06
C TYR A 80 -2.39 -0.82 -14.64
N LEU A 81 -3.47 -0.05 -14.41
CA LEU A 81 -4.79 -0.21 -15.02
C LEU A 81 -4.90 0.57 -16.33
#